data_AF-A0A366LCB7-F1
#
_entry.id   AF-A0A366LCB7-F1
#
_cell.length_a   1.000
_cell.length_b   1.000
_cell.length_c   1.000
_cell.angle_alpha   90.00
_cell.angle_beta   90.00
_cell.angle_gamma   90.00
#
_symmetry.space_group_name_H-M   'P 1'
#
loop_
_entity.id
_entity.type
_entity.pdbx_description
1 polymer ?
#
loop_
_entity_poly.entity_id
_entity_poly.type
_entity_poly.pdbx_seq_one_letter_code
_entity_poly.pdbx_strand_id
1 'polypeptide(L)'
;MNEFIEWLSSYLGIDKNPTATIIVSLAVFCLGVIVNELVKAISRFRERRAIRELVRRNYLIFKKYLHDQSSSLSTFGSFITLKGSPPNFNLYVKLCSALDNFREISYSSAFKAFFVGFENFRLKGRVKRIQAFDNLYNSLSVVKGEQERMFPILLGFHKEDATMSSAVNLSMKEAFEAATDVSVTVNEKHGDRDHQSWLKERDGLFQTFSKGNPNDLMEVKKFLISILDFDMANGKPIATIFNAKQFWYYQLKLHTAIEDIKRLEMLVKTTSSYCRGIWEKFELTAKDLETYYWALFNRKLV
;
A
#
# COMPACT_ATOMS: atom_id res chain seq x y z
N MET A 1 -39.34 55.37 27.52
CA MET A 1 -40.05 55.01 26.26
C MET A 1 -41.01 56.12 25.84
N ASN A 2 -41.91 56.59 26.71
CA ASN A 2 -42.74 57.78 26.44
C ASN A 2 -41.91 59.04 26.17
N GLU A 3 -40.90 59.35 26.99
CA GLU A 3 -40.01 60.51 26.75
C GLU A 3 -39.26 60.43 25.41
N PHE A 4 -38.90 59.22 24.97
CA PHE A 4 -38.25 58.99 23.68
C PHE A 4 -39.23 59.17 22.52
N ILE A 5 -40.47 58.68 22.65
CA ILE A 5 -41.54 58.86 21.66
C ILE A 5 -41.92 60.34 21.56
N GLU A 6 -41.99 61.06 22.68
CA GLU A 6 -42.25 62.50 22.70
C GLU A 6 -41.14 63.30 22.04
N TRP A 7 -39.89 62.97 22.34
CA TRP A 7 -38.73 63.58 21.69
C TRP A 7 -38.73 63.34 20.18
N LEU A 8 -38.96 62.09 19.74
CA LEU A 8 -38.95 61.71 18.33
C LEU A 8 -40.14 62.30 17.55
N SER A 9 -41.33 62.33 18.17
CA SER A 9 -42.55 62.93 17.64
C SER A 9 -42.37 64.44 17.43
N SER A 10 -41.77 65.13 18.41
CA SER A 10 -41.42 66.55 18.31
C SER A 10 -40.36 66.82 17.23
N TYR A 11 -39.33 65.98 17.15
CA TYR A 11 -38.24 66.14 16.19
C TYR A 11 -38.67 65.90 14.72
N LEU A 12 -39.56 64.94 14.49
CA LEU A 12 -40.04 64.59 13.14
C LEU A 12 -41.30 65.35 12.70
N GLY A 13 -41.96 66.08 13.62
CA GLY A 13 -43.21 66.79 13.33
C GLY A 13 -44.40 65.86 13.07
N ILE A 14 -44.37 64.65 13.63
CA ILE A 14 -45.38 63.60 13.44
C ILE A 14 -46.10 63.38 14.77
N ASP A 15 -47.42 63.15 14.74
CA ASP A 15 -48.18 62.83 15.95
C ASP A 15 -47.61 61.62 16.71
N LYS A 16 -47.78 61.61 18.03
CA LYS A 16 -47.23 60.58 18.93
C LYS A 16 -47.69 59.16 18.56
N ASN A 17 -48.95 59.01 18.14
CA ASN A 17 -49.50 57.70 17.77
C ASN A 17 -48.80 57.08 16.56
N PRO A 18 -48.71 57.75 15.39
CA PRO A 18 -47.94 57.22 14.25
C PRO A 18 -46.47 56.99 14.58
N THR A 19 -45.84 57.88 15.36
CA THR A 19 -44.44 57.73 15.81
C THR A 19 -44.25 56.46 16.63
N ALA A 20 -45.16 56.17 17.56
CA ALA A 20 -45.15 54.94 18.35
C ALA A 20 -45.33 53.70 17.46
N THR A 21 -46.25 53.73 16.49
CA THR A 21 -46.45 52.63 15.54
C THR A 21 -45.19 52.35 14.74
N ILE A 22 -44.51 53.38 14.21
CA ILE A 22 -43.26 53.22 13.45
C ILE A 22 -42.18 52.57 14.31
N ILE A 23 -41.98 53.03 15.55
CA ILE A 23 -40.99 52.48 16.47
C ILE A 23 -41.29 51.00 16.78
N VAL A 24 -42.55 50.67 17.06
CA VAL A 24 -42.96 49.29 17.34
C VAL A 24 -42.75 48.41 16.12
N SER A 25 -43.13 48.86 14.92
CA SER A 25 -42.92 48.11 13.67
C SER A 25 -41.44 47.88 13.39
N LEU A 26 -40.58 48.89 13.59
CA LEU A 26 -39.13 48.77 13.40
C LEU A 26 -38.53 47.80 14.44
N ALA A 27 -38.97 47.89 15.69
CA ALA A 27 -38.53 47.00 16.75
C ALA A 27 -38.92 45.55 16.46
N VAL A 28 -40.17 45.28 16.05
CA VAL A 28 -40.64 43.95 15.67
C VAL A 28 -39.88 43.43 14.44
N PHE A 29 -39.60 44.26 13.45
CA PHE A 29 -38.81 43.89 12.27
C PHE A 29 -37.37 43.50 12.67
N CYS A 30 -36.68 44.35 13.42
CA CYS A 30 -35.33 44.06 13.93
C CYS A 30 -35.30 42.78 14.78
N LEU A 31 -36.29 42.60 15.65
CA LEU A 31 -36.40 41.41 16.50
C LEU A 31 -36.66 40.15 15.65
N GLY A 32 -37.49 40.24 14.61
CA GLY A 32 -37.69 39.17 13.64
C GLY A 32 -36.42 38.77 12.89
N VAL A 33 -35.62 39.75 12.45
CA VAL A 33 -34.31 39.52 11.81
C VAL A 33 -33.35 38.82 12.79
N ILE A 34 -33.27 39.31 14.03
CA ILE A 34 -32.40 38.74 15.08
C ILE A 34 -32.79 37.29 15.39
N VAL A 35 -34.09 37.01 15.57
CA VAL A 35 -34.59 35.65 15.83
C VAL A 35 -34.27 34.72 14.66
N ASN A 36 -34.46 35.16 13.42
CA ASN A 36 -34.16 34.35 12.24
C ASN A 36 -32.66 34.01 12.14
N GLU A 37 -31.78 35.00 12.35
CA GLU A 37 -30.33 34.76 12.34
C GLU A 37 -29.87 33.89 13.52
N LEU A 38 -30.49 34.04 14.70
CA LEU A 38 -30.26 33.14 15.84
C LEU A 38 -30.63 31.69 15.51
N VAL A 39 -31.80 31.45 14.90
CA VAL A 39 -32.24 30.10 14.50
C VAL A 39 -31.26 29.50 13.48
N LYS A 40 -30.85 30.27 12.47
CA LYS A 40 -29.83 29.84 11.50
C LYS A 40 -28.49 29.53 12.17
N ALA A 41 -28.05 30.38 13.11
CA ALA A 41 -26.80 30.17 13.84
C ALA A 41 -26.83 28.88 14.67
N ILE A 42 -27.93 28.60 15.36
CA ILE A 42 -28.14 27.37 16.13
C ILE A 42 -28.14 26.15 15.20
N SER A 43 -28.85 26.22 14.07
CA SER A 43 -28.89 25.13 13.08
C SER A 43 -27.48 24.82 12.55
N ARG A 44 -26.75 25.84 12.08
CA ARG A 44 -25.36 25.70 11.63
C ARG A 44 -24.43 25.19 12.72
N PHE A 45 -24.66 25.56 13.99
CA PHE A 45 -23.85 25.08 15.10
C PHE A 45 -24.05 23.57 15.33
N ARG A 46 -25.30 23.08 15.29
CA ARG A 46 -25.62 21.65 15.41
C ARG A 46 -25.02 20.85 14.25
N GLU A 47 -25.17 21.34 13.03
CA GLU A 47 -24.60 20.72 11.83
C GLU A 47 -23.07 20.59 11.92
N ARG A 48 -22.38 21.69 12.27
CA ARG A 48 -20.91 21.67 12.45
C ARG A 48 -20.48 20.71 13.55
N ARG A 49 -21.24 20.60 14.65
CA ARG A 49 -20.96 19.60 15.69
C ARG A 49 -21.10 18.17 15.18
N ALA A 50 -22.14 17.89 14.40
CA ALA A 50 -22.35 16.57 13.80
C ALA A 50 -21.21 16.21 12.82
N ILE A 51 -20.81 17.15 11.96
CA ILE A 51 -19.68 16.97 11.02
C ILE A 51 -18.38 16.69 11.77
N ARG A 52 -18.06 17.45 12.84
CA ARG A 52 -16.85 17.21 13.63
C ARG A 52 -16.82 15.81 14.26
N GLU A 53 -17.97 15.32 14.72
CA GLU A 53 -18.08 13.97 15.30
C GLU A 53 -17.95 12.88 14.22
N LEU A 54 -18.54 13.09 13.04
CA LEU A 54 -18.37 12.19 11.89
C LEU A 54 -16.91 12.14 11.43
N VAL A 55 -16.25 13.29 11.32
CA VAL A 55 -14.81 13.37 10.99
C VAL A 55 -13.99 12.62 12.05
N ARG A 56 -14.28 12.79 13.34
CA ARG A 56 -13.59 12.08 14.43
C ARG A 56 -13.74 10.57 14.31
N ARG A 57 -14.96 10.07 14.08
CA ARG A 57 -15.22 8.64 13.92
C ARG A 57 -14.46 8.08 12.72
N ASN A 58 -14.52 8.75 11.57
CA ASN A 58 -13.83 8.33 10.36
C ASN A 58 -12.31 8.41 10.50
N TYR A 59 -11.79 9.37 11.26
CA TYR A 59 -10.37 9.46 11.60
C TYR A 59 -9.87 8.20 12.31
N LEU A 60 -10.60 7.74 13.33
CA LEU A 60 -10.24 6.54 14.08
C LEU A 60 -10.33 5.28 13.22
N ILE A 61 -11.37 5.18 12.38
CA ILE A 61 -11.51 4.09 11.41
C ILE A 61 -10.33 4.09 10.43
N PHE A 62 -9.95 5.27 9.92
CA PHE A 62 -8.83 5.42 8.99
C PHE A 62 -7.48 5.07 9.64
N LYS A 63 -7.22 5.54 10.87
CA LYS A 63 -6.01 5.17 11.61
C LYS A 63 -5.93 3.65 11.82
N LYS A 64 -7.01 3.04 12.31
CA LYS A 64 -7.06 1.58 12.53
C LYS A 64 -6.82 0.82 11.24
N TYR A 65 -7.46 1.26 10.16
CA TYR A 65 -7.27 0.70 8.82
C TYR A 65 -5.79 0.69 8.40
N LEU A 66 -5.06 1.78 8.62
CA LEU A 66 -3.65 1.87 8.25
C LEU A 66 -2.78 0.87 9.00
N HIS A 67 -3.01 0.69 10.31
CA HIS A 67 -2.30 -0.34 11.09
C HIS A 67 -2.66 -1.75 10.64
N ASP A 68 -3.96 -2.04 10.45
CA ASP A 68 -4.42 -3.36 10.01
C ASP A 68 -3.82 -3.72 8.64
N GLN A 69 -3.78 -2.77 7.69
CA GLN A 69 -3.17 -2.99 6.38
C GLN A 69 -1.65 -3.06 6.43
N SER A 70 -0.99 -2.22 7.23
CA SER A 70 0.46 -2.28 7.47
C SER A 70 0.87 -3.67 7.97
N SER A 71 0.18 -4.18 8.99
CA SER A 71 0.41 -5.52 9.54
C SER A 71 0.15 -6.62 8.51
N SER A 72 -0.95 -6.51 7.75
CA SER A 72 -1.28 -7.48 6.70
C SER A 72 -0.23 -7.50 5.58
N LEU A 73 0.26 -6.35 5.14
CA LEU A 73 1.30 -6.23 4.12
C LEU A 73 2.66 -6.71 4.59
N SER A 74 3.03 -6.44 5.85
CA SER A 74 4.24 -6.97 6.46
C SER A 74 4.20 -8.50 6.51
N THR A 75 3.05 -9.07 6.86
CA THR A 75 2.83 -10.51 6.92
C THR A 75 2.84 -11.13 5.52
N PHE A 76 2.18 -10.51 4.55
CA PHE A 76 2.24 -10.97 3.17
C PHE A 76 3.67 -10.92 2.61
N GLY A 77 4.38 -9.82 2.86
CA GLY A 77 5.76 -9.62 2.41
C GLY A 77 6.73 -10.68 2.94
N SER A 78 6.48 -11.28 4.11
CA SER A 78 7.29 -12.38 4.64
C SER A 78 6.99 -13.73 3.99
N PHE A 79 5.81 -13.89 3.36
CA PHE A 79 5.45 -15.10 2.59
C PHE A 79 5.95 -15.08 1.15
N ILE A 80 6.33 -13.90 0.62
CA ILE A 80 6.93 -13.78 -0.72
C ILE A 80 8.35 -14.35 -0.66
N THR A 81 8.49 -15.61 -1.03
CA THR A 81 9.78 -16.32 -1.00
C THR A 81 10.00 -17.12 -2.29
N LEU A 82 11.26 -17.48 -2.54
CA LEU A 82 11.65 -18.37 -3.65
C LEU A 82 11.10 -19.80 -3.51
N LYS A 83 10.54 -20.18 -2.36
CA LYS A 83 9.97 -21.52 -2.12
C LYS A 83 8.50 -21.63 -2.57
N GLY A 84 7.97 -20.59 -3.21
CA GLY A 84 6.56 -20.44 -3.57
C GLY A 84 5.74 -19.85 -2.41
N SER A 85 4.63 -19.21 -2.78
CA SER A 85 3.64 -18.72 -1.80
C SER A 85 2.89 -19.89 -1.16
N PRO A 86 2.56 -19.86 0.15
CA PRO A 86 1.74 -20.90 0.78
C PRO A 86 0.41 -21.06 0.02
N PRO A 87 -0.09 -22.29 -0.19
CA PRO A 87 -1.19 -22.58 -1.11
C PRO A 87 -2.55 -21.95 -0.74
N ASN A 88 -2.67 -21.23 0.39
CA ASN A 88 -3.92 -20.65 0.86
C ASN A 88 -3.77 -19.23 1.46
N PHE A 89 -2.69 -18.50 1.14
CA PHE A 89 -2.57 -17.14 1.65
C PHE A 89 -3.42 -16.16 0.83
N ASN A 90 -4.57 -15.77 1.39
CA ASN A 90 -5.36 -14.68 0.86
C ASN A 90 -4.87 -13.36 1.44
N LEU A 91 -4.24 -12.53 0.60
CA LEU A 91 -3.95 -11.15 0.94
C LEU A 91 -5.28 -10.42 1.21
N TYR A 92 -5.47 -9.97 2.45
CA TYR A 92 -6.66 -9.23 2.86
C TYR A 92 -6.47 -7.73 2.62
N VAL A 93 -6.59 -7.32 1.35
CA VAL A 93 -6.70 -5.88 1.04
C VAL A 93 -8.13 -5.45 1.29
N LYS A 94 -8.35 -4.71 2.39
CA LYS A 94 -9.66 -4.16 2.71
C LYS A 94 -9.80 -2.78 2.06
N LEU A 95 -10.96 -2.48 1.50
CA LEU A 95 -11.32 -1.11 1.15
C LEU A 95 -11.56 -0.30 2.44
N CYS A 96 -11.02 0.92 2.51
CA CYS A 96 -11.20 1.77 3.68
C CYS A 96 -12.51 2.58 3.55
N SER A 97 -13.54 2.18 4.29
CA SER A 97 -14.82 2.91 4.29
C SER A 97 -14.71 4.37 4.74
N ALA A 98 -13.65 4.73 5.48
CA ALA A 98 -13.41 6.11 5.85
C ALA A 98 -13.09 7.00 4.64
N LEU A 99 -12.45 6.49 3.59
CA LEU A 99 -12.13 7.28 2.39
C LEU A 99 -13.39 7.79 1.69
N ASP A 100 -14.39 6.92 1.53
CA ASP A 100 -15.68 7.29 0.93
C ASP A 100 -16.45 8.28 1.83
N ASN A 101 -16.48 8.01 3.14
CA ASN A 101 -17.13 8.91 4.09
C ASN A 101 -16.47 10.30 4.11
N PHE A 102 -15.14 10.40 4.01
CA PHE A 102 -14.45 11.69 3.93
C PHE A 102 -14.73 12.43 2.62
N ARG A 103 -14.92 11.70 1.52
CA ARG A 103 -15.34 12.27 0.24
C ARG A 103 -16.73 12.87 0.34
N GLU A 104 -17.68 12.17 0.96
CA GLU A 104 -19.05 12.66 1.17
C GLU A 104 -19.12 13.86 2.10
N ILE A 105 -18.36 13.84 3.21
CA ILE A 105 -18.25 15.01 4.11
C ILE A 105 -17.66 16.21 3.36
N SER A 106 -16.76 15.97 2.40
CA SER A 106 -15.98 16.96 1.65
C SER A 106 -15.01 17.78 2.51
N TYR A 107 -13.91 18.24 1.90
CA TYR A 107 -12.95 19.13 2.55
C TYR A 107 -13.63 20.43 3.03
N SER A 108 -14.49 21.03 2.20
CA SER A 108 -15.12 22.32 2.46
C SER A 108 -16.04 22.29 3.69
N SER A 109 -16.92 21.29 3.79
CA SER A 109 -17.85 21.20 4.93
C SER A 109 -17.11 20.86 6.22
N ALA A 110 -16.10 19.98 6.16
CA ALA A 110 -15.24 19.72 7.30
C ALA A 110 -14.47 20.98 7.72
N PHE A 111 -13.85 21.70 6.79
CA PHE A 111 -13.12 22.93 7.08
C PHE A 111 -14.03 23.97 7.76
N LYS A 112 -15.23 24.19 7.22
CA LYS A 112 -16.23 25.07 7.85
C LYS A 112 -16.60 24.61 9.25
N ALA A 113 -16.74 23.31 9.47
CA ALA A 113 -17.04 22.76 10.79
C ALA A 113 -15.92 22.96 11.82
N PHE A 114 -14.66 22.92 11.41
CA PHE A 114 -13.52 23.05 12.33
C PHE A 114 -13.02 24.49 12.53
N PHE A 115 -13.20 25.37 11.54
CA PHE A 115 -12.54 26.68 11.53
C PHE A 115 -13.49 27.87 11.36
N VAL A 116 -14.74 27.67 10.97
CA VAL A 116 -15.73 28.75 10.86
C VAL A 116 -16.63 28.75 12.08
N GLY A 117 -16.93 29.93 12.62
CA GLY A 117 -17.80 30.12 13.78
C GLY A 117 -17.19 30.85 14.95
N PHE A 118 -18.05 31.52 15.73
CA PHE A 118 -17.66 32.17 16.98
C PHE A 118 -17.09 31.17 17.99
N GLU A 119 -17.53 29.92 17.98
CA GLU A 119 -17.01 28.85 18.84
C GLU A 119 -15.54 28.49 18.55
N ASN A 120 -15.03 28.84 17.36
CA ASN A 120 -13.69 28.50 16.92
C ASN A 120 -12.72 29.71 16.99
N PHE A 121 -13.20 30.91 17.32
CA PHE A 121 -12.42 32.16 17.23
C PHE A 121 -11.33 32.28 18.33
N ARG A 122 -11.47 31.57 19.45
CA ARG A 122 -10.59 31.70 20.65
C ARG A 122 -9.66 30.52 20.91
N LEU A 123 -9.54 29.57 19.98
CA LEU A 123 -8.74 28.37 20.21
C LEU A 123 -7.23 28.65 20.07
N LYS A 124 -6.52 28.63 21.20
CA LYS A 124 -5.05 28.55 21.24
C LYS A 124 -4.58 27.38 20.37
N GLY A 125 -3.57 27.60 19.52
CA GLY A 125 -3.00 26.55 18.66
C GLY A 125 -3.67 26.37 17.29
N ARG A 126 -4.40 27.38 16.78
CA ARG A 126 -5.05 27.36 15.44
C ARG A 126 -4.14 26.85 14.32
N VAL A 127 -2.88 27.28 14.29
CA VAL A 127 -1.90 26.86 13.27
C VAL A 127 -1.67 25.35 13.31
N LYS A 128 -1.39 24.77 14.49
CA LYS A 128 -1.20 23.32 14.66
C LYS A 128 -2.45 22.52 14.27
N ARG A 129 -3.64 23.08 14.52
CA ARG A 129 -4.91 22.45 14.16
C ARG A 129 -5.15 22.45 12.65
N ILE A 130 -4.80 23.53 11.96
CA ILE A 130 -4.85 23.60 10.49
C ILE A 130 -3.84 22.59 9.90
N GLN A 131 -2.61 22.56 10.41
CA GLN A 131 -1.61 21.56 10.01
C GLN A 131 -2.11 20.12 10.20
N ALA A 132 -2.73 19.83 11.35
CA ALA A 132 -3.34 18.52 11.61
C ALA A 132 -4.47 18.18 10.62
N PHE A 133 -5.28 19.17 10.25
CA PHE A 133 -6.38 19.03 9.29
C PHE A 133 -5.85 18.78 7.87
N ASP A 134 -4.88 19.56 7.43
CA ASP A 134 -4.25 19.38 6.11
C ASP A 134 -3.51 18.05 6.04
N ASN A 135 -2.82 17.65 7.13
CA ASN A 135 -2.17 16.35 7.22
C ASN A 135 -3.16 15.18 7.06
N LEU A 136 -4.35 15.27 7.67
CA LEU A 136 -5.40 14.27 7.49
C LEU A 136 -5.80 14.14 6.01
N TYR A 137 -6.11 15.24 5.33
CA TYR A 137 -6.56 15.20 3.94
C TYR A 137 -5.45 14.82 2.95
N ASN A 138 -4.22 15.24 3.22
CA ASN A 138 -3.04 14.77 2.47
C ASN A 138 -2.86 13.27 2.65
N SER A 139 -2.98 12.75 3.87
CA SER A 139 -2.89 11.32 4.16
C SER A 139 -3.96 10.52 3.42
N LEU A 140 -5.21 11.01 3.41
CA LEU A 140 -6.31 10.38 2.66
C LEU A 140 -6.00 10.30 1.16
N SER A 141 -5.49 11.39 0.56
CA SER A 141 -5.13 11.43 -0.85
C SER A 141 -3.99 10.46 -1.19
N VAL A 142 -2.95 10.44 -0.35
CA VAL A 142 -1.80 9.56 -0.53
C VAL A 142 -2.23 8.09 -0.45
N VAL A 143 -2.97 7.72 0.59
CA VAL A 143 -3.40 6.33 0.81
C VAL A 143 -4.35 5.86 -0.27
N LYS A 144 -5.23 6.73 -0.77
CA LYS A 144 -6.08 6.42 -1.92
C LYS A 144 -5.25 6.08 -3.16
N GLY A 145 -4.25 6.91 -3.48
CA GLY A 145 -3.36 6.65 -4.62
C GLY A 145 -2.56 5.36 -4.47
N GLU A 146 -2.13 5.02 -3.24
CA GLU A 146 -1.46 3.74 -2.98
C GLU A 146 -2.40 2.55 -3.09
N GLN A 147 -3.65 2.63 -2.62
CA GLN A 147 -4.63 1.57 -2.81
C GLN A 147 -4.84 1.26 -4.30
N GLU A 148 -5.07 2.29 -5.11
CA GLU A 148 -5.29 2.14 -6.56
C GLU A 148 -4.10 1.48 -7.28
N ARG A 149 -2.86 1.72 -6.82
CA ARG A 149 -1.64 1.10 -7.38
C ARG A 149 -1.37 -0.30 -6.85
N MET A 150 -1.64 -0.52 -5.56
CA MET A 150 -1.34 -1.74 -4.85
C MET A 150 -2.20 -2.92 -5.33
N PHE A 151 -3.50 -2.71 -5.56
CA PHE A 151 -4.40 -3.79 -6.00
C PHE A 151 -3.92 -4.49 -7.28
N PRO A 152 -3.61 -3.78 -8.39
CA PRO A 152 -3.10 -4.43 -9.61
C PRO A 152 -1.78 -5.17 -9.41
N ILE A 153 -0.83 -4.60 -8.66
CA ILE A 153 0.50 -5.19 -8.47
C ILE A 153 0.40 -6.50 -7.68
N LEU A 154 -0.38 -6.51 -6.60
CA LEU A 154 -0.52 -7.69 -5.75
C LEU A 154 -1.37 -8.77 -6.42
N LEU A 155 -2.39 -8.38 -7.19
CA LEU A 155 -3.15 -9.31 -8.03
C LEU A 155 -2.30 -9.91 -9.16
N GLY A 156 -1.43 -9.09 -9.77
CA GLY A 156 -0.48 -9.52 -10.79
C GLY A 156 0.49 -10.57 -10.24
N PHE A 157 1.10 -10.28 -9.09
CA PHE A 157 2.00 -11.23 -8.42
C PHE A 157 1.35 -12.58 -8.17
N HIS A 158 0.12 -12.65 -7.65
CA HIS A 158 -0.53 -13.94 -7.38
C HIS A 158 -0.75 -14.78 -8.65
N LYS A 159 -1.01 -14.15 -9.80
CA LYS A 159 -1.19 -14.85 -11.08
C LYS A 159 0.15 -15.26 -11.70
N GLU A 160 1.13 -14.36 -11.62
CA GLU A 160 2.46 -14.56 -12.16
C GLU A 160 3.25 -15.59 -11.35
N ASP A 161 3.18 -15.56 -10.02
CA ASP A 161 3.90 -16.47 -9.11
C ASP A 161 3.58 -17.94 -9.37
N ALA A 162 2.29 -18.29 -9.48
CA ALA A 162 1.87 -19.66 -9.75
C ALA A 162 2.36 -20.16 -11.13
N THR A 163 2.23 -19.31 -12.15
CA THR A 163 2.63 -19.63 -13.52
C THR A 163 4.15 -19.75 -13.63
N MET A 164 4.89 -18.81 -13.03
CA MET A 164 6.35 -18.79 -13.05
C MET A 164 6.94 -19.90 -12.19
N SER A 165 6.37 -20.20 -11.03
CA SER A 165 6.79 -21.34 -10.20
C SER A 165 6.62 -22.66 -10.95
N SER A 166 5.51 -22.84 -11.68
CA SER A 166 5.32 -24.03 -12.50
C SER A 166 6.32 -24.10 -13.66
N ALA A 167 6.62 -22.97 -14.31
CA ALA A 167 7.61 -22.89 -15.38
C ALA A 167 9.02 -23.20 -14.88
N VAL A 168 9.43 -22.63 -13.74
CA VAL A 168 10.71 -22.87 -13.08
C VAL A 168 10.87 -24.35 -12.72
N ASN A 169 9.84 -24.97 -12.13
CA ASN A 169 9.90 -26.39 -11.79
C ASN A 169 10.07 -27.27 -13.04
N LEU A 170 9.39 -26.93 -14.14
CA LEU A 170 9.53 -27.65 -15.41
C LEU A 170 10.92 -27.49 -16.00
N SER A 171 11.43 -26.25 -16.12
CA SER A 171 12.75 -26.01 -16.72
C SER A 171 13.89 -26.55 -15.85
N MET A 172 13.76 -26.50 -14.52
CA MET A 172 14.68 -27.19 -13.61
C MET A 172 14.70 -28.69 -13.84
N LYS A 173 13.52 -29.34 -13.93
CA LYS A 173 13.44 -30.77 -14.20
C LYS A 173 14.16 -31.12 -15.50
N GLU A 174 13.85 -30.41 -16.59
CA GLU A 174 14.48 -30.63 -17.89
C GLU A 174 16.00 -30.41 -17.85
N ALA A 175 16.47 -29.42 -17.09
CA ALA A 175 17.89 -29.13 -16.92
C ALA A 175 18.63 -30.24 -16.14
N PHE A 176 18.03 -30.76 -15.07
CA PHE A 176 18.60 -31.87 -14.31
C PHE A 176 18.62 -33.18 -15.12
N GLU A 177 17.55 -33.48 -15.85
CA GLU A 177 17.48 -34.63 -16.76
C GLU A 177 18.58 -34.51 -17.82
N ALA A 178 18.67 -33.38 -18.51
CA ALA A 178 19.67 -33.18 -19.55
C ALA A 178 21.12 -33.24 -19.01
N ALA A 179 21.39 -32.68 -17.82
CA ALA A 179 22.71 -32.75 -17.19
C ALA A 179 23.07 -34.19 -16.77
N THR A 180 22.09 -34.95 -16.28
CA THR A 180 22.29 -36.36 -15.86
C THR A 180 22.49 -37.26 -17.07
N ASP A 181 21.69 -37.09 -18.13
CA ASP A 181 21.80 -37.85 -19.38
C ASP A 181 23.19 -37.74 -19.99
N VAL A 182 23.82 -36.56 -19.93
CA VAL A 182 25.21 -36.38 -20.35
C VAL A 182 26.16 -37.26 -19.54
N SER A 183 26.05 -37.26 -18.20
CA SER A 183 26.92 -38.09 -17.34
C SER A 183 26.73 -39.58 -17.62
N VAL A 184 25.48 -40.02 -17.74
CA VAL A 184 25.13 -41.43 -18.00
C VAL A 184 25.66 -41.86 -19.37
N THR A 185 25.41 -41.08 -20.42
CA THR A 185 25.83 -41.41 -21.79
C THR A 185 27.35 -41.44 -21.94
N VAL A 186 28.07 -40.53 -21.25
CA VAL A 186 29.55 -40.57 -21.22
C VAL A 186 30.05 -41.80 -20.46
N ASN A 187 29.39 -42.18 -19.35
CA ASN A 187 29.78 -43.34 -18.55
C ASN A 187 29.56 -44.69 -19.28
N GLU A 188 28.50 -44.80 -20.08
CA GLU A 188 28.20 -45.98 -20.90
C GLU A 188 29.22 -46.19 -22.03
N LYS A 189 29.80 -45.10 -22.55
CA LYS A 189 30.94 -45.18 -23.47
C LYS A 189 32.20 -45.41 -22.66
N HIS A 190 32.52 -46.68 -22.33
CA HIS A 190 33.77 -47.07 -21.67
C HIS A 190 34.98 -46.30 -22.25
N GLY A 191 35.43 -45.28 -21.52
CA GLY A 191 36.38 -44.29 -22.01
C GLY A 191 37.80 -44.48 -21.47
N ASP A 192 38.74 -43.71 -22.02
CA ASP A 192 40.11 -43.64 -21.53
C ASP A 192 40.21 -42.99 -20.11
N ARG A 193 41.44 -42.86 -19.59
CA ARG A 193 41.67 -42.21 -18.28
C ARG A 193 41.15 -40.78 -18.21
N ASP A 194 41.13 -40.05 -19.33
CA ASP A 194 40.69 -38.66 -19.38
C ASP A 194 39.16 -38.57 -19.22
N HIS A 195 38.41 -39.51 -19.79
CA HIS A 195 36.96 -39.63 -19.59
C HIS A 195 36.62 -39.94 -18.12
N GLN A 196 37.35 -40.84 -17.48
CA GLN A 196 37.14 -41.17 -16.07
C GLN A 196 37.48 -40.00 -15.13
N SER A 197 38.55 -39.24 -15.43
CA SER A 197 38.89 -38.03 -14.67
C SER A 197 37.80 -36.98 -14.80
N TRP A 198 37.30 -36.76 -16.02
CA TRP A 198 36.22 -35.82 -16.28
C TRP A 198 34.93 -36.18 -15.55
N LEU A 199 34.50 -37.45 -15.59
CA LEU A 199 33.32 -37.93 -14.88
C LEU A 199 33.45 -37.70 -13.36
N LYS A 200 34.63 -38.00 -12.79
CA LYS A 200 34.89 -37.81 -11.36
C LYS A 200 34.81 -36.33 -10.94
N GLU A 201 35.36 -35.43 -11.74
CA GLU A 201 35.30 -33.98 -11.49
C GLU A 201 33.86 -33.46 -11.60
N ARG A 202 33.12 -33.89 -12.64
CA ARG A 202 31.72 -33.53 -12.84
C ARG A 202 30.82 -34.06 -11.72
N ASP A 203 31.00 -35.31 -11.31
CA ASP A 203 30.29 -35.92 -10.17
C ASP A 203 30.60 -35.20 -8.86
N GLY A 204 31.82 -34.65 -8.72
CA GLY A 204 32.19 -33.77 -7.61
C GLY A 204 31.29 -32.53 -7.51
N LEU A 205 30.82 -31.98 -8.64
CA LEU A 205 29.86 -30.87 -8.66
C LEU A 205 28.48 -31.32 -8.13
N PHE A 206 28.00 -32.48 -8.57
CA PHE A 206 26.76 -33.07 -8.07
C PHE A 206 26.83 -33.41 -6.57
N GLN A 207 27.96 -33.93 -6.09
CA GLN A 207 28.18 -34.19 -4.66
C GLN A 207 28.25 -32.91 -3.83
N THR A 208 28.79 -31.84 -4.39
CA THR A 208 28.82 -30.53 -3.73
C THR A 208 27.39 -29.97 -3.61
N PHE A 209 26.61 -30.07 -4.68
CA PHE A 209 25.21 -29.67 -4.68
C PHE A 209 24.34 -30.52 -3.72
N SER A 210 24.54 -31.83 -3.68
CA SER A 210 23.76 -32.74 -2.82
C SER A 210 24.02 -32.57 -1.32
N LYS A 211 25.18 -32.00 -0.95
CA LYS A 211 25.46 -31.56 0.43
C LYS A 211 24.72 -30.27 0.80
N GLY A 212 24.27 -29.50 -0.19
CA GLY A 212 23.46 -28.30 -0.01
C GLY A 212 21.97 -28.61 0.15
N ASN A 213 21.14 -27.57 0.12
CA ASN A 213 19.68 -27.72 0.10
C ASN A 213 19.18 -27.75 -1.36
N PRO A 214 18.74 -28.90 -1.89
CA PRO A 214 18.29 -29.01 -3.28
C PRO A 214 16.99 -28.25 -3.56
N ASN A 215 16.26 -27.85 -2.51
CA ASN A 215 15.06 -27.02 -2.62
C ASN A 215 15.37 -25.52 -2.59
N ASP A 216 16.64 -25.12 -2.48
CA ASP A 216 17.05 -23.72 -2.58
C ASP A 216 17.37 -23.39 -4.04
N LEU A 217 16.50 -22.58 -4.67
CA LEU A 217 16.67 -22.16 -6.06
C LEU A 217 17.99 -21.44 -6.32
N MET A 218 18.58 -20.78 -5.32
CA MET A 218 19.87 -20.13 -5.48
C MET A 218 21.02 -21.13 -5.50
N GLU A 219 20.93 -22.21 -4.74
CA GLU A 219 21.88 -23.32 -4.79
C GLU A 219 21.73 -24.08 -6.11
N VAL A 220 20.50 -24.30 -6.60
CA VAL A 220 20.25 -24.87 -7.93
C VAL A 220 20.89 -24.00 -9.02
N LYS A 221 20.62 -22.69 -9.01
CA LYS A 221 21.20 -21.75 -10.00
C LYS A 221 22.73 -21.79 -10.00
N LYS A 222 23.38 -21.78 -8.82
CA LYS A 222 24.84 -21.91 -8.72
C LYS A 222 25.32 -23.23 -9.30
N PHE A 223 24.64 -24.33 -8.98
CA PHE A 223 24.98 -25.64 -9.52
C PHE A 223 24.89 -25.70 -11.04
N LEU A 224 23.80 -25.20 -11.64
CA LEU A 224 23.64 -25.18 -13.11
C LEU A 224 24.71 -24.31 -13.79
N ILE A 225 25.09 -23.17 -13.20
CA ILE A 225 26.19 -22.33 -13.69
C ILE A 225 27.52 -23.11 -13.61
N SER A 226 27.81 -23.77 -12.49
CA SER A 226 29.03 -24.57 -12.35
C SER A 226 29.11 -25.70 -13.37
N ILE A 227 27.98 -26.35 -13.69
CA ILE A 227 27.91 -27.38 -14.74
C ILE A 227 28.18 -26.77 -16.12
N LEU A 228 27.55 -25.63 -16.45
CA LEU A 228 27.77 -24.93 -17.72
C LEU A 228 29.24 -24.54 -17.89
N ASP A 229 29.82 -23.90 -16.88
CA ASP A 229 31.21 -23.42 -16.92
C ASP A 229 32.19 -24.59 -17.05
N PHE A 230 31.97 -25.68 -16.29
CA PHE A 230 32.77 -26.89 -16.36
C PHE A 230 32.69 -27.55 -17.74
N ASP A 231 31.48 -27.74 -18.26
CA ASP A 231 31.23 -28.42 -19.53
C ASP A 231 31.74 -27.59 -20.72
N MET A 232 31.67 -26.26 -20.65
CA MET A 232 32.26 -25.36 -21.65
C MET A 232 33.79 -25.39 -21.62
N ALA A 233 34.40 -25.42 -20.43
CA ALA A 233 35.86 -25.49 -20.30
C ALA A 233 36.42 -26.87 -20.66
N ASN A 234 35.65 -27.93 -20.42
CA ASN A 234 36.08 -29.33 -20.54
C ASN A 234 35.21 -30.13 -21.53
N GLY A 235 34.80 -29.51 -22.64
CA GLY A 235 33.81 -30.08 -23.56
C GLY A 235 34.25 -31.28 -24.40
N LYS A 236 35.52 -31.72 -24.34
CA LYS A 236 36.04 -32.82 -25.17
C LYS A 236 35.22 -34.12 -25.02
N PRO A 237 34.90 -34.61 -23.80
CA PRO A 237 34.10 -35.83 -23.65
C PRO A 237 32.67 -35.67 -24.17
N ILE A 238 32.07 -34.48 -24.02
CA ILE A 238 30.72 -34.19 -24.51
C ILE A 238 30.68 -34.22 -26.04
N ALA A 239 31.71 -33.69 -26.71
CA ALA A 239 31.81 -33.72 -28.17
C ALA A 239 31.88 -35.15 -28.74
N THR A 240 32.21 -36.16 -27.92
CA THR A 240 32.19 -37.57 -28.35
C THR A 240 30.79 -38.19 -28.32
N ILE A 241 29.84 -37.61 -27.57
CA ILE A 241 28.47 -38.12 -27.43
C ILE A 241 27.43 -37.26 -28.13
N PHE A 242 27.67 -35.96 -28.29
CA PHE A 242 26.73 -35.02 -28.90
C PHE A 242 27.29 -34.40 -30.18
N ASN A 243 26.41 -34.32 -31.19
CA ASN A 243 26.62 -33.39 -32.29
C ASN A 243 26.36 -31.95 -31.83
N ALA A 244 26.76 -30.96 -32.64
CA ALA A 244 26.60 -29.55 -32.29
C ALA A 244 25.16 -29.17 -31.93
N LYS A 245 24.15 -29.73 -32.62
CA LYS A 245 22.73 -29.45 -32.35
C LYS A 245 22.32 -29.96 -30.96
N GLN A 246 22.72 -31.18 -30.61
CA GLN A 246 22.43 -31.80 -29.32
C GLN A 246 23.14 -31.04 -28.18
N PHE A 247 24.40 -30.65 -28.39
CA PHE A 247 25.15 -29.84 -27.43
C PHE A 247 24.45 -28.51 -27.13
N TRP A 248 24.06 -27.77 -28.17
CA TRP A 248 23.37 -26.49 -27.98
C TRP A 248 21.97 -26.65 -27.38
N TYR A 249 21.27 -27.74 -27.70
CA TYR A 249 19.98 -28.04 -27.07
C TYR A 249 20.13 -28.31 -25.56
N TYR A 250 21.15 -29.08 -25.17
CA TYR A 250 21.51 -29.31 -23.78
C TYR A 250 21.82 -27.99 -23.03
N GLN A 251 22.71 -27.18 -23.60
CA GLN A 251 23.07 -25.87 -23.05
C GLN A 251 21.85 -24.95 -22.92
N LEU A 252 20.95 -24.97 -23.91
CA LEU A 252 19.71 -24.20 -23.88
C LEU A 252 18.82 -24.59 -22.69
N LYS A 253 18.70 -25.87 -22.34
CA LYS A 253 17.89 -26.31 -21.18
C LYS A 253 18.43 -25.76 -19.87
N LEU A 254 19.75 -25.84 -19.66
CA LEU A 254 20.43 -25.28 -18.49
C LEU A 254 20.27 -23.76 -18.41
N HIS A 255 20.51 -23.04 -19.51
CA HIS A 255 20.35 -21.59 -19.57
C HIS A 255 18.90 -21.15 -19.34
N THR A 256 17.92 -21.89 -19.87
CA THR A 256 16.49 -21.60 -19.68
C THR A 256 16.13 -21.69 -18.19
N ALA A 257 16.54 -22.77 -17.51
CA ALA A 257 16.31 -22.91 -16.07
C ALA A 257 16.95 -21.78 -15.24
N ILE A 258 18.18 -21.38 -15.57
CA ILE A 258 18.86 -20.26 -14.90
C ILE A 258 18.09 -18.95 -15.09
N GLU A 259 17.62 -18.68 -16.31
CA GLU A 259 16.85 -17.47 -16.60
C GLU A 259 15.48 -17.47 -15.93
N ASP A 260 14.79 -18.61 -15.89
CA ASP A 260 13.52 -18.71 -15.18
C ASP A 260 13.69 -18.48 -13.67
N ILE A 261 14.75 -19.04 -13.05
CA ILE A 261 15.09 -18.77 -11.65
C ILE A 261 15.38 -17.28 -11.44
N LYS A 262 16.17 -16.63 -12.31
CA LYS A 262 16.44 -15.18 -12.23
C LYS A 262 15.16 -14.34 -12.34
N ARG A 263 14.24 -14.73 -13.21
CA ARG A 263 12.96 -14.02 -13.39
C ARG A 263 12.10 -14.13 -12.14
N LEU A 264 11.98 -15.33 -11.56
CA LEU A 264 11.27 -15.53 -10.30
C LEU A 264 11.94 -14.76 -9.14
N GLU A 265 13.27 -14.77 -9.05
CA GLU A 265 14.04 -13.98 -8.10
C GLU A 265 13.75 -12.48 -8.22
N MET A 266 13.70 -11.95 -9.45
CA MET A 266 13.38 -10.56 -9.71
C MET A 266 11.93 -10.21 -9.32
N LEU A 267 10.97 -11.09 -9.63
CA LEU A 267 9.58 -10.91 -9.25
C LEU A 267 9.40 -10.88 -7.73
N VAL A 268 9.98 -11.86 -7.02
CA VAL A 268 9.97 -11.97 -5.55
C VAL A 268 10.61 -10.72 -4.94
N LYS A 269 11.80 -10.32 -5.40
CA LYS A 269 12.51 -9.15 -4.88
C LYS A 269 11.74 -7.85 -5.08
N THR A 270 11.19 -7.64 -6.27
CA THR A 270 10.44 -6.42 -6.62
C THR A 270 9.17 -6.33 -5.78
N THR A 271 8.42 -7.42 -5.68
CA THR A 271 7.16 -7.45 -4.92
C THR A 271 7.40 -7.33 -3.42
N SER A 272 8.39 -8.03 -2.87
CA SER A 272 8.79 -7.90 -1.46
C SER A 272 9.24 -6.47 -1.12
N SER A 273 10.03 -5.84 -1.99
CA SER A 273 10.44 -4.44 -1.82
C SER A 273 9.26 -3.48 -1.88
N TYR A 274 8.29 -3.73 -2.76
CA TYR A 274 7.08 -2.92 -2.88
C TYR A 274 6.20 -3.03 -1.63
N CYS A 275 5.92 -4.27 -1.19
CA CYS A 275 5.18 -4.51 0.06
C CYS A 275 5.85 -3.82 1.24
N ARG A 276 7.20 -3.84 1.28
CA ARG A 276 7.99 -3.13 2.30
C ARG A 276 7.73 -1.64 2.32
N GLY A 277 7.88 -0.99 1.17
CA GLY A 277 7.68 0.44 1.04
C GLY A 277 6.26 0.88 1.42
N ILE A 278 5.24 0.11 1.06
CA ILE A 278 3.86 0.46 1.42
C ILE A 278 3.58 0.26 2.90
N TRP A 279 3.98 -0.86 3.50
CA TRP A 279 3.67 -1.07 4.93
C TRP A 279 4.37 -0.01 5.79
N GLU A 280 5.63 0.33 5.49
CA GLU A 280 6.36 1.40 6.19
C GLU A 280 5.64 2.75 6.04
N LYS A 281 5.16 3.06 4.83
CA LYS A 281 4.41 4.28 4.56
C LYS A 281 3.09 4.35 5.30
N PHE A 282 2.33 3.25 5.37
CA PHE A 282 1.07 3.19 6.12
C PHE A 282 1.31 3.29 7.62
N GLU A 283 2.36 2.65 8.14
CA GLU A 283 2.76 2.73 9.54
C GLU A 283 3.16 4.16 9.94
N LEU A 284 3.97 4.84 9.11
CA LEU A 284 4.35 6.24 9.32
C LEU A 284 3.13 7.16 9.29
N THR A 285 2.25 6.97 8.30
CA THR A 285 1.01 7.76 8.20
C THR A 285 0.12 7.57 9.43
N ALA A 286 0.00 6.33 9.95
CA ALA A 286 -0.78 6.05 11.15
C ALA A 286 -0.19 6.75 12.39
N LYS A 287 1.14 6.76 12.55
CA LYS A 287 1.85 7.46 13.63
C LYS A 287 1.73 8.98 13.53
N ASP A 288 1.77 9.54 12.33
CA ASP A 288 1.54 10.96 12.10
C ASP A 288 0.11 11.33 12.50
N LEU A 289 -0.88 10.55 12.07
CA LEU A 289 -2.27 10.76 12.47
C LEU A 289 -2.45 10.65 13.99
N GLU A 290 -1.75 9.74 14.67
CA GLU A 290 -1.79 9.68 16.14
C GLU A 290 -1.25 10.97 16.78
N THR A 291 -0.12 11.46 16.30
CA THR A 291 0.53 12.68 16.77
C THR A 291 -0.38 13.90 16.60
N TYR A 292 -1.06 14.01 15.47
CA TYR A 292 -1.93 15.14 15.15
C TYR A 292 -3.36 15.04 15.72
N TYR A 293 -3.76 13.87 16.25
CA TYR A 293 -5.11 13.66 16.78
C TYR A 293 -5.47 14.65 17.88
N TRP A 294 -4.57 14.83 18.85
CA TRP A 294 -4.80 15.75 19.96
C TRP A 294 -4.93 17.20 19.48
N ALA A 295 -4.10 17.61 18.52
CA ALA A 295 -4.17 18.95 17.93
C ALA A 295 -5.50 19.21 17.21
N LEU A 296 -6.06 18.19 16.53
CA LEU A 296 -7.29 18.34 15.74
C LEU A 296 -8.56 18.33 16.60
N PHE A 297 -8.64 17.39 17.55
CA PHE A 297 -9.85 17.12 18.33
C PHE A 297 -9.79 17.62 19.77
N ASN A 298 -8.64 18.13 20.22
CA ASN A 298 -8.40 18.61 21.59
C ASN A 298 -8.75 17.55 22.65
N ARG A 299 -8.50 16.28 22.33
CA ARG A 299 -8.80 15.10 23.15
C ARG A 299 -7.64 14.11 23.05
N LYS A 300 -7.35 13.40 24.14
CA LYS A 300 -6.45 12.24 24.09
C LYS A 300 -7.07 11.15 23.22
N LEU A 301 -6.22 10.46 22.47
CA LEU A 301 -6.61 9.21 21.83
C LEU A 301 -6.87 8.20 22.97
N VAL A 302 -8.06 7.60 22.99
CA VAL A 302 -8.45 6.53 23.92
C VAL A 302 -8.74 5.31 23.09
#